data_AF-A0A9X3ZWA6-F1
#
_entry.id   AF-A0A9X3ZWA6-F1
#
_cell.length_a   1.000
_cell.length_b   1.000
_cell.length_c   1.000
_cell.angle_alpha   90.00
_cell.angle_beta   90.00
_cell.angle_gamma   90.00
#
_symmetry.space_group_name_H-M   'P 1'
#
loop_
_entity.id
_entity.type
_entity.pdbx_description
1 polymer ?
#
loop_
_entity_poly.entity_id
_entity_poly.type
_entity_poly.pdbx_seq_one_letter_code
_entity_poly.pdbx_strand_id
1 'polypeptide(L)'
;MADSLKNRVGRVIAGSVHALVDRIENQAPEAVMEQSIREVDTVITDVRHELGLVSANRHLAQQQHSHLNAQHETLTEQTRQALAADRDDLARAAVARQLDIEAQIPVLETNLAEQVRKEEELKGYVTALLAKKRQMAEALDDFVRSRAPATPQGAASGTGAPSQNRLDAATDSFDRLYQRHTGLSPSAAGATLEQAARLKDLEELVRKNQIEERMAQLRTR
;
A
#
# COMPACT_ATOMS: atom_id res chain seq x y z
N MET A 1 -1.56 -11.70 -14.51
CA MET A 1 -1.15 -10.97 -13.30
C MET A 1 -2.37 -10.26 -12.75
N ALA A 2 -2.68 -10.40 -11.46
CA ALA A 2 -3.84 -9.72 -10.88
C ALA A 2 -3.62 -8.20 -10.97
N ASP A 3 -4.59 -7.50 -11.53
CA ASP A 3 -4.55 -6.05 -11.71
C ASP A 3 -4.45 -5.38 -10.33
N SER A 4 -3.40 -4.58 -10.10
CA SER A 4 -3.19 -3.96 -8.78
C SER A 4 -4.33 -2.99 -8.45
N LEU A 5 -4.69 -2.87 -7.16
CA LEU A 5 -5.74 -1.95 -6.72
C LEU A 5 -5.51 -0.53 -7.26
N LYS A 6 -4.25 -0.07 -7.24
CA LYS A 6 -3.84 1.23 -7.77
C LYS A 6 -4.12 1.38 -9.27
N ASN A 7 -3.86 0.34 -10.07
CA ASN A 7 -4.16 0.35 -11.51
C ASN A 7 -5.67 0.37 -11.76
N ARG A 8 -6.45 -0.36 -10.96
CA ARG A 8 -7.92 -0.38 -11.04
C ARG A 8 -8.51 0.98 -10.68
N VAL A 9 -8.05 1.59 -9.59
CA VAL A 9 -8.43 2.96 -9.20
C VAL A 9 -8.03 3.96 -10.28
N GLY A 10 -6.80 3.86 -10.79
CA GLY A 10 -6.30 4.69 -11.89
C GLY A 10 -7.18 4.58 -13.14
N ARG A 11 -7.59 3.36 -13.52
CA ARG A 11 -8.51 3.13 -14.64
C ARG A 11 -9.87 3.78 -14.42
N VAL A 12 -10.45 3.69 -13.23
CA VAL A 12 -11.76 4.31 -12.94
C VAL A 12 -11.67 5.84 -12.95
N ILE A 13 -10.61 6.41 -12.38
CA ILE A 13 -10.42 7.86 -12.32
C ILE A 13 -10.14 8.42 -13.73
N ALA A 14 -9.25 7.77 -14.48
CA ALA A 14 -8.83 8.20 -15.82
C ALA A 14 -9.83 7.82 -16.93
N GLY A 15 -10.63 6.77 -16.74
CA GLY A 15 -11.48 6.14 -17.77
C GLY A 15 -12.75 6.91 -18.16
N SER A 16 -12.77 8.24 -18.03
CA SER A 16 -13.91 9.04 -18.48
C SER A 16 -13.81 9.45 -19.95
N VAL A 17 -14.95 9.31 -20.63
CA VAL A 17 -15.33 9.84 -21.94
C VAL A 17 -15.00 8.95 -23.15
N HIS A 18 -13.74 8.60 -23.44
CA HIS A 18 -13.43 7.98 -24.74
C HIS A 18 -13.90 6.51 -24.88
N ALA A 19 -13.76 5.68 -23.83
CA ALA A 19 -14.20 4.29 -23.86
C ALA A 19 -15.73 4.11 -23.80
N LEU A 20 -16.45 5.15 -23.37
CA LEU A 20 -17.91 5.19 -23.45
C LEU A 20 -18.36 5.54 -24.87
N VAL A 21 -17.66 6.45 -25.56
CA VAL A 21 -17.99 6.84 -26.95
C VAL A 21 -17.90 5.64 -27.90
N ASP A 22 -16.85 4.82 -27.81
CA ASP A 22 -16.71 3.61 -28.66
C ASP A 22 -17.71 2.49 -28.31
N ARG A 23 -18.25 2.49 -27.08
CA ARG A 23 -19.16 1.43 -26.59
C ARG A 23 -20.64 1.84 -26.70
N ILE A 24 -20.92 3.13 -26.86
CA ILE A 24 -22.23 3.72 -27.18
C ILE A 24 -22.67 3.40 -28.61
N GLU A 25 -21.78 2.88 -29.48
CA GLU A 25 -22.13 2.39 -30.82
C GLU A 25 -23.06 1.15 -30.79
N ASN A 26 -23.31 0.56 -29.60
CA ASN A 26 -24.19 -0.60 -29.41
C ASN A 26 -25.61 -0.24 -28.89
N GLN A 27 -26.53 -1.18 -29.09
CA GLN A 27 -28.00 -1.07 -28.92
C GLN A 27 -28.52 -0.67 -27.51
N ALA A 28 -27.67 -0.45 -26.49
CA ALA A 28 -28.10 -0.10 -25.12
C ALA A 28 -27.07 0.77 -24.33
N PRO A 29 -26.86 2.04 -24.71
CA PRO A 29 -25.87 2.94 -24.08
C PRO A 29 -26.14 3.21 -22.59
N GLU A 30 -27.41 3.28 -22.20
CA GLU A 30 -27.84 3.48 -20.80
C GLU A 30 -27.37 2.33 -19.89
N ALA A 31 -27.56 1.08 -20.31
CA ALA A 31 -27.15 -0.10 -19.56
C ALA A 31 -25.62 -0.16 -19.37
N VAL A 32 -24.84 0.31 -20.35
CA VAL A 32 -23.37 0.40 -20.25
C VAL A 32 -22.95 1.45 -19.22
N MET A 33 -23.62 2.60 -19.17
CA MET A 33 -23.37 3.65 -18.18
C MET A 33 -23.73 3.18 -16.77
N GLU A 34 -24.88 2.53 -16.58
CA GLU A 34 -25.26 1.92 -15.30
C GLU A 34 -24.24 0.87 -14.84
N GLN A 35 -23.81 -0.01 -15.74
CA GLN A 35 -22.81 -1.02 -15.44
C GLN A 35 -21.48 -0.39 -15.02
N SER A 36 -21.07 0.70 -15.69
CA SER A 36 -19.86 1.44 -15.34
C SER A 36 -19.94 2.03 -13.92
N ILE A 37 -21.11 2.54 -13.51
CA ILE A 37 -21.33 3.01 -12.13
C ILE A 37 -21.22 1.85 -11.12
N ARG A 38 -21.77 0.67 -11.45
CA ARG A 38 -21.65 -0.53 -10.60
C ARG A 38 -20.20 -0.99 -10.44
N GLU A 39 -19.40 -0.91 -11.51
CA GLU A 39 -17.96 -1.20 -11.46
C GLU A 39 -17.22 -0.24 -10.53
N VAL A 40 -17.55 1.06 -10.55
CA VAL A 40 -17.02 2.04 -9.59
C VAL A 40 -17.37 1.65 -8.15
N ASP A 41 -18.60 1.20 -7.89
CA ASP A 41 -19.02 0.73 -6.56
C ASP A 41 -18.24 -0.49 -6.07
N THR A 42 -17.95 -1.44 -6.96
CA THR A 42 -17.07 -2.59 -6.64
C THR A 42 -15.68 -2.10 -6.26
N VAL A 43 -15.09 -1.19 -7.05
CA VAL A 43 -13.76 -0.63 -6.75
C VAL A 43 -13.76 0.15 -5.43
N ILE A 44 -14.80 0.93 -5.13
CA ILE A 44 -14.94 1.62 -3.84
C ILE A 44 -14.97 0.63 -2.67
N THR A 45 -15.69 -0.48 -2.83
CA THR A 45 -15.78 -1.52 -1.79
C THR A 45 -14.41 -2.16 -1.53
N ASP A 46 -13.66 -2.46 -2.59
CA ASP A 46 -12.32 -3.03 -2.47
C ASP A 46 -11.34 -2.07 -1.79
N VAL A 47 -11.33 -0.79 -2.19
CA VAL A 47 -10.48 0.23 -1.55
C VAL A 47 -10.85 0.41 -0.07
N ARG A 48 -12.14 0.35 0.28
CA ARG A 48 -12.59 0.42 1.68
C ARG A 48 -12.17 -0.81 2.49
N HIS A 49 -12.21 -2.00 1.88
CA HIS A 49 -11.75 -3.22 2.52
C HIS A 49 -10.25 -3.11 2.85
N GLU A 50 -9.44 -2.72 1.87
CA GLU A 50 -8.00 -2.51 2.03
C GLU A 50 -7.69 -1.41 3.05
N LEU A 51 -8.47 -0.33 3.06
CA LEU A 51 -8.37 0.72 4.08
C LEU A 51 -8.61 0.16 5.49
N GLY A 52 -9.59 -0.74 5.65
CA GLY A 52 -9.85 -1.43 6.90
C GLY A 52 -8.68 -2.28 7.36
N LEU A 53 -8.06 -3.04 6.44
CA LEU A 53 -6.88 -3.85 6.74
C LEU A 53 -5.67 -3.00 7.14
N VAL A 54 -5.38 -1.93 6.38
CA VAL A 54 -4.28 -1.01 6.68
C VAL A 54 -4.49 -0.32 8.02
N SER A 55 -5.73 0.12 8.31
CA SER A 55 -6.08 0.72 9.60
C SER A 55 -5.87 -0.25 10.77
N ALA A 56 -6.33 -1.50 10.65
CA ALA A 56 -6.13 -2.53 11.67
C ALA A 56 -4.63 -2.81 11.90
N ASN A 57 -3.85 -2.93 10.83
CA ASN A 57 -2.40 -3.12 10.91
C ASN A 57 -1.69 -1.93 11.58
N ARG A 58 -2.12 -0.68 11.28
CA ARG A 58 -1.65 0.53 11.96
C ARG A 58 -1.92 0.49 13.45
N HIS A 59 -3.13 0.11 13.83
CA HIS A 59 -3.50 0.00 15.24
C HIS A 59 -2.66 -1.06 15.98
N LEU A 60 -2.43 -2.22 15.36
CA LEU A 60 -1.59 -3.27 15.93
C LEU A 60 -0.14 -2.80 16.07
N ALA A 61 0.43 -2.16 15.05
CA ALA A 61 1.79 -1.61 15.10
C ALA A 61 1.93 -0.54 16.20
N GLN A 62 0.93 0.33 16.34
CA GLN A 62 0.89 1.34 17.40
C GLN A 62 0.81 0.71 18.80
N GLN A 63 -0.01 -0.34 18.96
CA GLN A 63 -0.11 -1.06 20.22
C GLN A 63 1.22 -1.73 20.57
N GLN A 64 1.86 -2.38 19.61
CA GLN A 64 3.19 -2.98 19.79
C GLN A 64 4.23 -1.93 20.18
N HIS A 65 4.21 -0.74 19.56
CA HIS A 65 5.12 0.36 19.88
C HIS A 65 4.92 0.83 21.32
N SER A 66 3.67 1.05 21.74
CA SER A 66 3.34 1.41 23.12
C SER A 66 3.77 0.34 24.13
N HIS A 67 3.62 -0.94 23.78
CA HIS A 67 4.01 -2.06 24.64
C HIS A 67 5.52 -2.13 24.82
N LEU A 68 6.29 -1.99 23.73
CA LEU A 68 7.76 -1.97 23.79
C LEU A 68 8.27 -0.79 24.59
N ASN A 69 7.67 0.39 24.47
CA ASN A 69 8.03 1.55 25.28
C ASN A 69 7.75 1.33 26.77
N ALA A 70 6.58 0.80 27.12
CA ALA A 70 6.27 0.47 28.52
C ALA A 70 7.22 -0.61 29.08
N GLN A 71 7.58 -1.60 28.26
CA GLN A 71 8.57 -2.61 28.63
C GLN A 71 9.95 -1.98 28.85
N HIS A 72 10.38 -1.05 27.98
CA HIS A 72 11.66 -0.35 28.12
C HIS A 72 11.72 0.49 29.40
N GLU A 73 10.65 1.21 29.73
CA GLU A 73 10.53 1.98 30.97
C GLU A 73 10.58 1.07 32.20
N THR A 74 9.85 -0.06 32.17
CA THR A 74 9.89 -1.07 33.23
C THR A 74 11.30 -1.62 33.43
N LEU A 75 12.00 -1.96 32.34
CA LEU A 75 13.38 -2.43 32.39
C LEU A 75 14.34 -1.36 32.92
N THR A 76 14.06 -0.08 32.67
CA THR A 76 14.86 1.03 33.21
C THR A 76 14.81 1.03 34.73
N GLU A 77 13.61 0.91 35.30
CA GLU A 77 13.43 0.85 36.75
C GLU A 77 14.02 -0.44 37.35
N GLN A 78 13.81 -1.59 36.70
CA GLN A 78 14.40 -2.87 37.14
C GLN A 78 15.94 -2.85 37.09
N THR A 79 16.54 -2.22 36.09
CA THR A 79 18.00 -2.05 35.99
C THR A 79 18.53 -1.24 37.17
N ARG A 80 17.84 -0.14 37.51
CA ARG A 80 18.20 0.70 38.67
C ARG A 80 18.11 -0.09 39.98
N GLN A 81 17.07 -0.88 40.17
CA GLN A 81 16.90 -1.74 41.35
C GLN A 81 17.97 -2.83 41.43
N ALA A 82 18.31 -3.47 40.31
CA ALA A 82 19.35 -4.49 40.25
C ALA A 82 20.73 -3.91 40.60
N LEU A 83 21.07 -2.73 40.08
CA LEU A 83 22.30 -2.02 40.42
C LEU A 83 22.35 -1.65 41.91
N ALA A 84 21.25 -1.17 42.49
CA ALA A 84 21.17 -0.84 43.92
C ALA A 84 21.31 -2.06 44.84
N ALA A 85 21.04 -3.26 44.32
CA ALA A 85 21.17 -4.53 45.02
C ALA A 85 22.50 -5.26 44.70
N ASP A 86 23.45 -4.59 44.03
CA ASP A 86 24.72 -5.15 43.55
C ASP A 86 24.55 -6.42 42.66
N ARG A 87 23.40 -6.54 41.99
CA ARG A 87 23.05 -7.63 41.07
C ARG A 87 23.38 -7.25 39.62
N ASP A 88 24.67 -7.13 39.34
CA ASP A 88 25.19 -6.75 38.03
C ASP A 88 24.81 -7.71 36.89
N ASP A 89 24.65 -8.99 37.22
CA ASP A 89 24.18 -10.03 36.31
C ASP A 89 22.77 -9.70 35.76
N LEU A 90 21.85 -9.32 36.65
CA LEU A 90 20.48 -8.97 36.31
C LEU A 90 20.40 -7.62 35.60
N ALA A 91 21.20 -6.64 36.04
CA ALA A 91 21.28 -5.33 35.40
C ALA A 91 21.79 -5.46 33.94
N ARG A 92 22.82 -6.27 33.69
CA ARG A 92 23.31 -6.55 32.32
C ARG A 92 22.26 -7.22 31.46
N ALA A 93 21.50 -8.17 32.00
CA ALA A 93 20.43 -8.83 31.27
C ALA A 93 19.30 -7.86 30.90
N ALA A 94 18.92 -6.96 31.83
CA ALA A 94 17.92 -5.93 31.59
C ALA A 94 18.39 -4.92 30.52
N VAL A 95 19.63 -4.43 30.63
CA VAL A 95 20.25 -3.53 29.64
C VAL A 95 20.33 -4.18 28.25
N ALA A 96 20.71 -5.46 28.18
CA ALA A 96 20.73 -6.19 26.91
C ALA A 96 19.35 -6.20 26.23
N ARG A 97 18.28 -6.40 27.01
CA ARG A 97 16.91 -6.35 26.50
C ARG A 97 16.48 -4.93 26.13
N GLN A 98 16.91 -3.91 26.87
CA GLN A 98 16.65 -2.50 26.52
C GLN A 98 17.25 -2.15 25.16
N LEU A 99 18.51 -2.53 24.91
CA LEU A 99 19.17 -2.30 23.63
C LEU A 99 18.44 -3.00 22.47
N ASP A 100 17.95 -4.22 22.69
CA ASP A 100 17.14 -4.92 21.69
C ASP A 100 15.84 -4.16 21.36
N ILE A 101 15.19 -3.58 22.37
CA ILE A 101 13.98 -2.79 22.19
C ILE A 101 14.29 -1.48 21.47
N GLU A 102 15.36 -0.79 21.88
CA GLU A 102 15.84 0.45 21.26
C GLU A 102 16.20 0.26 19.78
N ALA A 103 16.71 -0.92 19.41
CA ALA A 103 16.95 -1.28 18.01
C ALA A 103 15.65 -1.56 17.21
N GLN A 104 14.60 -2.07 17.87
CA GLN A 104 13.32 -2.39 17.23
C GLN A 104 12.43 -1.17 17.01
N ILE A 105 12.45 -0.19 17.92
CA ILE A 105 11.57 0.99 17.89
C ILE A 105 11.63 1.73 16.54
N PRO A 106 12.81 2.09 15.98
CA PRO A 106 12.88 2.83 14.72
C PRO A 106 12.30 2.08 13.52
N VAL A 107 12.45 0.75 13.50
CA VAL A 107 11.89 -0.09 12.43
C VAL A 107 10.37 -0.10 12.52
N LEU A 108 9.82 -0.18 13.73
CA LEU A 108 8.39 -0.14 13.96
C LEU A 108 7.79 1.24 13.64
N GLU A 109 8.49 2.34 13.98
CA GLU A 109 8.10 3.70 13.63
C GLU A 109 8.09 3.94 12.12
N THR A 110 9.08 3.41 11.42
CA THR A 110 9.12 3.46 9.94
C THR A 110 7.93 2.73 9.35
N ASN A 111 7.64 1.51 9.82
CA ASN A 111 6.47 0.74 9.38
C ASN A 111 5.15 1.46 9.68
N LEU A 112 5.03 2.07 10.87
CA LEU A 112 3.86 2.85 11.24
C LEU A 112 3.67 4.05 10.32
N ALA A 113 4.73 4.79 10.02
CA ALA A 113 4.69 5.93 9.10
C ALA A 113 4.27 5.50 7.68
N GLU A 114 4.74 4.35 7.20
CA GLU A 114 4.26 3.79 5.92
C GLU A 114 2.78 3.44 5.94
N GLN A 115 2.29 2.83 7.03
CA GLN A 115 0.87 2.49 7.16
C GLN A 115 -0.01 3.73 7.22
N VAL A 116 0.42 4.80 7.92
CA VAL A 116 -0.26 6.10 7.93
C VAL A 116 -0.37 6.67 6.52
N ARG A 117 0.74 6.70 5.76
CA ARG A 117 0.74 7.19 4.37
C ARG A 117 -0.19 6.38 3.47
N LYS A 118 -0.17 5.05 3.58
CA LYS A 118 -1.06 4.16 2.82
C LYS A 118 -2.53 4.41 3.19
N GLU A 119 -2.83 4.63 4.47
CA GLU A 119 -4.18 4.94 4.93
C GLU A 119 -4.70 6.26 4.34
N GLU A 120 -3.86 7.30 4.31
CA GLU A 120 -4.17 8.59 3.69
C GLU A 120 -4.37 8.49 2.18
N GLU A 121 -3.52 7.74 1.47
CA GLU A 121 -3.64 7.48 0.03
C GLU A 121 -4.98 6.79 -0.28
N LEU A 122 -5.34 5.74 0.46
CA LEU A 122 -6.60 5.02 0.30
C LEU A 122 -7.82 5.89 0.61
N LYS A 123 -7.77 6.73 1.65
CA LYS A 123 -8.82 7.73 1.94
C LYS A 123 -8.99 8.74 0.78
N GLY A 124 -7.88 9.18 0.19
CA GLY A 124 -7.86 10.00 -1.02
C GLY A 124 -8.55 9.32 -2.19
N TYR A 125 -8.22 8.04 -2.44
CA TYR A 125 -8.87 7.25 -3.49
C TYR A 125 -10.37 7.08 -3.26
N VAL A 126 -10.82 6.77 -2.03
CA VAL A 126 -12.26 6.68 -1.72
C VAL A 126 -12.96 8.01 -2.05
N THR A 127 -12.36 9.14 -1.67
CA THR A 127 -12.93 10.47 -1.93
C THR A 127 -13.05 10.75 -3.43
N ALA A 128 -11.98 10.47 -4.19
CA ALA A 128 -11.94 10.66 -5.64
C ALA A 128 -12.95 9.75 -6.36
N LEU A 129 -13.05 8.48 -5.97
CA LEU A 129 -14.00 7.53 -6.56
C LEU A 129 -15.46 7.89 -6.25
N LEU A 130 -15.75 8.36 -5.04
CA LEU A 130 -17.09 8.85 -4.70
C LEU A 130 -17.48 10.09 -5.50
N ALA A 131 -16.54 11.01 -5.73
CA ALA A 131 -16.76 12.17 -6.59
C ALA A 131 -17.01 11.72 -8.04
N LYS A 132 -16.19 10.79 -8.55
CA LYS A 132 -16.33 10.22 -9.89
C LYS A 132 -17.68 9.53 -10.08
N LYS A 133 -18.12 8.74 -9.10
CA LYS A 133 -19.43 8.09 -9.11
C LYS A 133 -20.57 9.10 -9.26
N ARG A 134 -20.53 10.21 -8.50
CA ARG A 134 -21.55 11.28 -8.61
C ARG A 134 -21.56 11.90 -10.00
N GLN A 135 -20.40 12.24 -10.54
CA GLN A 135 -20.27 12.76 -11.91
C GLN A 135 -20.84 11.80 -12.96
N MET A 136 -20.58 10.49 -12.81
CA MET A 136 -21.13 9.48 -13.71
C MET A 136 -22.65 9.33 -13.57
N ALA A 137 -23.19 9.45 -12.37
CA ALA A 137 -24.63 9.42 -12.13
C ALA A 137 -25.34 10.66 -12.69
N GLU A 138 -24.75 11.85 -12.54
CA GLU A 138 -25.24 13.10 -13.15
C GLU A 138 -25.24 12.98 -14.69
N ALA A 139 -24.15 12.47 -15.27
CA ALA A 139 -24.06 12.24 -16.71
C ALA A 139 -25.09 11.22 -17.22
N LEU A 140 -25.40 10.18 -16.44
CA LEU A 140 -26.46 9.21 -16.76
C LEU A 140 -27.85 9.88 -16.72
N ASP A 141 -28.14 10.69 -15.70
CA ASP A 141 -29.42 11.37 -15.60
C ASP A 141 -29.60 12.40 -16.74
N ASP A 142 -28.57 13.17 -17.07
CA ASP A 142 -28.59 14.07 -18.23
C ASP A 142 -28.77 13.31 -19.55
N PHE A 143 -28.13 12.14 -19.69
CA PHE A 143 -28.32 11.26 -20.85
C PHE A 143 -29.77 10.77 -20.96
N VAL A 144 -30.37 10.29 -19.86
CA VAL A 144 -31.78 9.84 -19.81
C VAL A 144 -32.73 11.00 -20.13
N ARG A 145 -32.52 12.18 -19.54
CA ARG A 145 -33.32 13.39 -19.80
C ARG A 145 -33.22 13.83 -21.27
N SER A 146 -32.05 13.72 -21.90
CA SER A 146 -31.88 14.07 -23.32
C SER A 146 -32.65 13.14 -24.27
N ARG A 147 -33.00 11.93 -23.81
CA ARG A 147 -33.75 10.92 -24.57
C ARG A 147 -35.25 10.92 -24.25
N ALA A 148 -35.68 11.63 -23.20
CA ALA A 148 -37.10 11.83 -22.92
C ALA A 148 -37.75 12.60 -24.09
N PRO A 149 -38.93 12.19 -24.58
CA PRO A 149 -39.48 12.74 -25.81
C PRO A 149 -39.84 14.23 -25.64
N ALA A 150 -39.13 15.11 -26.35
CA ALA A 150 -39.65 16.42 -26.70
C ALA A 150 -40.73 16.25 -27.78
N THR A 151 -41.90 16.85 -27.58
CA THR A 151 -42.99 16.93 -28.56
C THR A 151 -42.43 17.44 -29.91
N PRO A 152 -42.66 16.74 -31.03
CA PRO A 152 -41.98 17.05 -32.28
C PRO A 152 -42.53 18.32 -32.94
N GLN A 153 -41.64 19.26 -33.29
CA GLN A 153 -41.86 20.22 -34.38
C GLN A 153 -40.84 19.96 -35.49
N GLY A 154 -41.37 19.60 -36.67
CA GLY A 154 -40.83 20.01 -37.98
C GLY A 154 -39.61 19.27 -38.51
N ALA A 155 -39.85 18.41 -39.50
CA ALA A 155 -38.85 17.71 -40.30
C ALA A 155 -38.06 18.62 -41.27
N ALA A 156 -36.83 18.22 -41.59
CA ALA A 156 -36.30 18.31 -42.96
C ALA A 156 -35.19 17.26 -43.18
N SER A 157 -35.36 16.47 -44.23
CA SER A 157 -34.47 15.41 -44.71
C SER A 157 -33.32 15.96 -45.56
N GLY A 158 -32.18 15.29 -45.54
CA GLY A 158 -31.07 15.49 -46.49
C GLY A 158 -30.18 14.25 -46.59
N THR A 159 -30.02 13.75 -47.81
CA THR A 159 -29.44 12.46 -48.22
C THR A 159 -27.99 12.57 -48.72
N GLY A 160 -27.20 11.50 -48.53
CA GLY A 160 -25.96 11.15 -49.26
C GLY A 160 -24.70 11.13 -48.38
N ALA A 161 -23.71 10.23 -48.46
CA ALA A 161 -23.38 9.05 -49.29
C ALA A 161 -22.28 8.24 -48.53
N PRO A 162 -21.85 7.03 -48.96
CA PRO A 162 -21.12 6.07 -48.11
C PRO A 162 -19.59 6.19 -48.21
N SER A 163 -18.85 5.74 -47.19
CA SER A 163 -17.44 5.34 -47.33
C SER A 163 -17.01 4.29 -46.30
N GLN A 164 -16.10 3.44 -46.77
CA GLN A 164 -15.77 2.10 -46.30
C GLN A 164 -14.34 2.07 -45.75
N ASN A 165 -14.08 1.18 -44.78
CA ASN A 165 -12.79 0.59 -44.41
C ASN A 165 -11.66 1.53 -43.92
N ARG A 166 -11.26 1.35 -42.65
CA ARG A 166 -10.02 0.61 -42.32
C ARG A 166 -9.91 0.27 -40.84
N LEU A 167 -9.66 -1.01 -40.62
CA LEU A 167 -9.15 -1.63 -39.40
C LEU A 167 -7.64 -1.38 -39.23
N ASP A 168 -7.19 -1.69 -38.01
CA ASP A 168 -5.90 -2.29 -37.61
C ASP A 168 -4.83 -1.44 -36.92
N ALA A 169 -4.60 -1.83 -35.65
CA ALA A 169 -3.33 -2.30 -35.04
C ALA A 169 -3.08 -1.63 -33.67
N ALA A 170 -3.42 -2.27 -32.54
CA ALA A 170 -2.65 -3.28 -31.82
C ALA A 170 -1.22 -2.81 -31.45
N THR A 171 -1.00 -2.50 -30.16
CA THR A 171 0.36 -2.44 -29.59
C THR A 171 0.33 -2.97 -28.17
N ASP A 172 0.66 -4.26 -28.07
CA ASP A 172 0.71 -5.03 -26.84
C ASP A 172 2.08 -5.76 -26.82
N SER A 173 3.12 -5.10 -26.31
CA SER A 173 4.43 -5.71 -26.02
C SER A 173 5.40 -4.71 -25.39
N PHE A 174 5.44 -4.63 -24.05
CA PHE A 174 6.60 -4.06 -23.34
C PHE A 174 7.04 -4.88 -22.12
N ASP A 175 6.45 -6.05 -21.90
CA ASP A 175 6.63 -6.85 -20.67
C ASP A 175 7.58 -8.05 -20.81
N ARG A 176 8.48 -8.04 -21.81
CA ARG A 176 9.30 -9.22 -22.16
C ARG A 176 10.82 -9.05 -22.04
N LEU A 177 11.31 -7.97 -21.44
CA LEU A 177 12.74 -7.64 -21.38
C LEU A 177 13.32 -7.41 -19.96
N TYR A 178 12.69 -7.93 -18.89
CA TYR A 178 13.27 -7.87 -17.53
C TYR A 178 13.71 -9.23 -16.96
N GLN A 179 13.54 -10.32 -17.71
CA GLN A 179 13.72 -11.69 -17.18
C GLN A 179 15.06 -12.36 -17.55
N ARG A 180 16.04 -11.60 -18.05
CA ARG A 180 17.32 -12.16 -18.53
C ARG A 180 18.50 -11.38 -17.96
N HIS A 181 18.72 -11.34 -16.64
CA HIS A 181 19.99 -10.82 -16.13
C HIS A 181 20.45 -11.19 -14.70
N THR A 182 19.99 -12.28 -14.07
CA THR A 182 20.43 -12.63 -12.69
C THR A 182 21.39 -13.82 -12.61
N GLY A 183 22.17 -14.10 -13.66
CA GLY A 183 23.10 -15.25 -13.73
C GLY A 183 23.94 -15.49 -12.47
N LEU A 184 23.53 -16.45 -11.64
CA LEU A 184 24.24 -16.91 -10.44
C LEU A 184 24.40 -18.43 -10.49
N SER A 185 25.64 -18.89 -10.33
CA SER A 185 26.05 -20.30 -10.32
C SER A 185 26.08 -20.86 -8.89
N PRO A 186 25.70 -22.14 -8.64
CA PRO A 186 25.73 -22.75 -7.33
C PRO A 186 27.10 -23.40 -7.04
N SER A 187 28.05 -22.62 -6.49
CA SER A 187 29.23 -23.19 -5.79
C SER A 187 29.71 -22.35 -4.60
N ALA A 188 28.89 -21.44 -4.08
CA ALA A 188 29.25 -20.54 -2.98
C ALA A 188 28.73 -20.96 -1.60
N ALA A 189 27.92 -22.02 -1.50
CA ALA A 189 27.17 -22.34 -0.27
C ALA A 189 28.03 -22.78 0.94
N GLY A 190 29.25 -23.28 0.71
CA GLY A 190 30.15 -23.73 1.78
C GLY A 190 30.96 -22.60 2.42
N ALA A 191 31.43 -21.63 1.63
CA ALA A 191 32.21 -20.48 2.11
C ALA A 191 31.34 -19.44 2.85
N THR A 192 30.05 -19.36 2.51
CA THR A 192 29.09 -18.44 3.13
C THR A 192 28.76 -18.79 4.58
N LEU A 193 28.83 -20.08 4.95
CA LEU A 193 28.40 -20.55 6.27
C LEU A 193 29.44 -20.25 7.36
N GLU A 194 30.73 -20.40 7.04
CA GLU A 194 31.83 -20.02 7.93
C GLU A 194 31.95 -18.48 8.05
N GLN A 195 31.73 -17.74 6.96
CA GLN A 195 31.66 -16.28 7.00
C GLN A 195 30.47 -15.79 7.84
N ALA A 196 29.30 -16.42 7.73
CA ALA A 196 28.14 -16.09 8.56
C ALA A 196 28.42 -16.32 10.05
N ALA A 197 29.12 -17.39 10.42
CA ALA A 197 29.51 -17.65 11.81
C ALA A 197 30.46 -16.58 12.36
N ARG A 198 31.49 -16.19 11.59
CA ARG A 198 32.43 -15.14 12.00
C ARG A 198 31.78 -13.76 12.11
N LEU A 199 30.81 -13.45 11.26
CA LEU A 199 30.03 -12.22 11.35
C LEU A 199 29.15 -12.20 12.60
N LYS A 200 28.53 -13.34 12.94
CA LYS A 200 27.77 -13.49 14.18
C LYS A 200 28.64 -13.30 15.43
N ASP A 201 29.85 -13.86 15.45
CA ASP A 201 30.78 -13.68 16.57
C ASP A 201 31.18 -12.20 16.75
N LEU A 202 31.36 -11.47 15.65
CA LEU A 202 31.62 -10.02 15.68
C LEU A 202 30.40 -9.24 16.21
N GLU A 203 29.19 -9.58 15.77
CA GLU A 203 27.95 -8.97 16.28
C GLU A 203 27.79 -9.20 17.79
N GLU A 204 28.09 -10.41 18.27
CA GLU A 204 28.07 -10.73 19.71
C GLU A 204 29.09 -9.91 20.50
N LEU A 205 30.28 -9.66 19.96
CA LEU A 205 31.32 -8.85 20.60
C LEU A 205 30.90 -7.37 20.67
N VAL A 206 30.40 -6.82 19.56
CA VAL A 206 29.86 -5.44 19.51
C VAL A 206 28.73 -5.28 20.53
N ARG A 207 27.81 -6.25 20.59
CA ARG A 207 26.69 -6.26 21.54
C ARG A 207 27.18 -6.27 22.99
N LYS A 208 28.18 -7.09 23.32
CA LYS A 208 28.79 -7.10 24.67
C LYS A 208 29.40 -5.74 25.03
N ASN A 209 30.13 -5.12 24.11
CA ASN A 209 30.72 -3.79 24.34
C ASN A 209 29.66 -2.71 24.59
N GLN A 210 28.56 -2.71 23.83
CA GLN A 210 27.45 -1.78 24.02
C GLN A 210 26.79 -1.93 25.40
N ILE A 211 26.61 -3.18 25.87
CA ILE A 211 26.07 -3.46 27.20
C ILE A 211 27.01 -2.91 28.27
N GLU A 212 28.32 -3.18 28.18
CA GLU A 212 29.30 -2.69 29.15
C GLU A 212 29.39 -1.16 29.16
N GLU A 213 29.37 -0.51 28.00
CA GLU A 213 29.36 0.95 27.90
C GLU A 213 28.12 1.55 28.57
N ARG A 214 26.94 0.98 28.32
CA ARG A 214 25.69 1.41 28.94
C ARG A 214 25.70 1.20 30.46
N MET A 215 26.23 0.07 30.92
CA MET A 215 26.40 -0.22 32.35
C MET A 215 27.35 0.78 33.02
N ALA A 216 28.46 1.15 32.36
CA ALA A 216 29.38 2.15 32.87
C ALA A 216 28.71 3.53 32.99
N GLN A 217 27.95 3.95 31.97
CA GLN A 217 27.18 5.20 32.00
C GLN A 217 26.17 5.25 33.15
N LEU A 218 25.47 4.13 33.41
CA LEU A 218 24.48 4.03 34.49
C LEU A 218 25.09 4.10 35.89
N ARG A 219 26.35 3.68 36.06
CA ARG A 219 27.07 3.77 37.33
C ARG A 219 27.65 5.15 37.62
N THR A 220 27.91 5.93 36.57
CA THR A 220 28.42 7.30 36.70
C THR A 220 27.31 8.34 36.95
N ARG A 221 26.04 7.96 36.79
CA ARG A 221 24.87 8.79 37.12
C ARG A 221 24.44 8.56 38.56
#